data_AF-A0A091C8I2-F1
#
_entry.id   AF-A0A091C8I2-F1
#
_cell.length_a   1.000
_cell.length_b   1.000
_cell.length_c   1.000
_cell.angle_alpha   90.00
_cell.angle_beta   90.00
_cell.angle_gamma   90.00
#
_symmetry.space_group_name_H-M   'P 1'
#
loop_
_entity.id
_entity.type
_entity.pdbx_description
1 polymer ?
#
loop_
_entity_poly.entity_id
_entity_poly.type
_entity_poly.pdbx_seq_one_letter_code
_entity_poly.pdbx_strand_id
1 'polypeptide(L)'
;MKVDEKKKANKNATNAEAQLIGRGARYYPFIYEKEKSYKRRFDNEFSDLKVIETLHYHTINDSSYIENLHQSLTEAKIQTNADISEIHEGKVKNKFKKTDLFKFGKIYVNKTVPTTAEDYKNLENYSVSREYQKNLFKVSESNLTKGIKAITEDRKEVKLKLNKPLLQKALRSNPFFRYSNLKEYVPSISSIQTFIESKAFLGGVDISITIPEEMDIRDITPKQKLSVLNDYLSNLETKIKNNYLKVKGTPVFEGIKLSELIDDYVVEVNNVNRDVTDLDDQKRPKNMGQHDWYIYDKAIVNGLESDLIDLINNMMEDLQNKYEEVYLIRNERKIKFREINGTRGFMPDFLLYLKDNKYTYQVFVEPKGQHLLLNDKWKEQFMLSLNERDDIEVLAEDENVRLVGLCFYSDDSTKRKEFKEYFNKELG
;
A
#
# COMPACT_ATOMS: atom_id res chain seq x y z
N MET A 1 5.63 -27.07 -12.61
CA MET A 1 6.69 -28.09 -12.74
C MET A 1 6.14 -29.41 -12.24
N LYS A 2 6.14 -30.47 -13.06
CA LYS A 2 5.69 -31.81 -12.64
C LYS A 2 6.81 -32.48 -11.87
N VAL A 3 6.56 -32.87 -10.63
CA VAL A 3 7.51 -33.64 -9.82
C VAL A 3 7.28 -35.12 -10.09
N ASP A 4 8.31 -35.81 -10.60
CA ASP A 4 8.24 -37.21 -11.03
C ASP A 4 8.52 -38.16 -9.85
N GLU A 5 7.67 -39.18 -9.65
CA GLU A 5 7.65 -40.06 -8.46
C GLU A 5 8.93 -40.85 -8.20
N LYS A 6 9.80 -41.00 -9.21
CA LYS A 6 10.98 -41.86 -9.14
C LYS A 6 12.26 -41.16 -8.68
N LYS A 7 12.24 -39.85 -8.43
CA LYS A 7 13.39 -39.18 -7.82
C LYS A 7 13.33 -39.33 -6.31
N LYS A 8 14.15 -40.22 -5.74
CA LYS A 8 14.44 -40.24 -4.30
C LYS A 8 14.72 -38.81 -3.84
N ALA A 9 13.93 -38.30 -2.91
CA ALA A 9 14.10 -36.97 -2.36
C ALA A 9 15.50 -36.87 -1.72
N ASN A 10 16.36 -36.04 -2.32
CA ASN A 10 17.67 -35.73 -1.78
C ASN A 10 17.58 -34.33 -1.17
N LYS A 11 17.77 -34.22 0.16
CA LYS A 11 17.72 -32.94 0.89
C LYS A 11 18.67 -31.89 0.30
N ASN A 12 19.80 -32.32 -0.29
CA ASN A 12 20.70 -31.39 -0.97
C ASN A 12 20.08 -30.75 -2.22
N ALA A 13 19.23 -31.48 -2.94
CA ALA A 13 18.53 -30.96 -4.12
C ALA A 13 17.44 -29.96 -3.73
N THR A 14 16.63 -30.27 -2.71
CA THR A 14 15.59 -29.34 -2.21
C THR A 14 16.19 -28.11 -1.55
N ASN A 15 17.34 -28.23 -0.86
CA ASN A 15 18.08 -27.07 -0.33
C ASN A 15 18.64 -26.17 -1.44
N ALA A 16 19.22 -26.75 -2.50
CA ALA A 16 19.70 -25.97 -3.64
C ALA A 16 18.54 -25.25 -4.35
N GLU A 17 17.39 -25.90 -4.46
CA GLU A 17 16.18 -25.34 -5.05
C GLU A 17 15.57 -24.22 -4.21
N ALA A 18 15.44 -24.42 -2.89
CA ALA A 18 15.02 -23.37 -1.96
C ALA A 18 15.96 -22.15 -2.03
N GLN A 19 17.27 -22.37 -2.15
CA GLN A 19 18.25 -21.29 -2.30
C GLN A 19 18.08 -20.52 -3.63
N LEU A 20 17.79 -21.20 -4.73
CA LEU A 20 17.49 -20.56 -6.01
C LEU A 20 16.20 -19.73 -5.94
N ILE A 21 15.16 -20.28 -5.33
CA ILE A 21 13.88 -19.59 -5.09
C ILE A 21 14.10 -18.33 -4.25
N GLY A 22 14.81 -18.44 -3.11
CA GLY A 22 15.08 -17.31 -2.22
C GLY A 22 15.93 -16.20 -2.85
N ARG A 23 16.79 -16.55 -3.82
CA ARG A 23 17.61 -15.58 -4.57
C ARG A 23 16.87 -14.99 -5.78
N GLY A 24 15.63 -15.38 -6.00
CA GLY A 24 14.84 -14.94 -7.15
C GLY A 24 15.38 -15.43 -8.49
N ALA A 25 16.08 -16.57 -8.51
CA ALA A 25 16.68 -17.11 -9.73
C ALA A 25 15.59 -17.68 -10.67
N ARG A 26 15.78 -17.51 -11.99
CA ARG A 26 14.89 -18.07 -13.02
C ARG A 26 15.46 -19.35 -13.61
N TYR A 27 14.61 -20.36 -13.75
CA TYR A 27 14.92 -21.59 -14.47
C TYR A 27 14.85 -21.40 -15.99
N TYR A 28 13.97 -20.50 -16.49
CA TYR A 28 13.81 -20.21 -17.91
C TYR A 28 13.81 -18.69 -18.20
N PRO A 29 14.97 -18.09 -18.49
CA PRO A 29 15.07 -16.66 -18.75
C PRO A 29 14.49 -16.29 -20.12
N PHE A 30 13.58 -15.31 -20.16
CA PHE A 30 13.00 -14.76 -21.39
C PHE A 30 13.50 -13.32 -21.64
N ILE A 31 13.40 -12.87 -22.90
CA ILE A 31 13.73 -11.51 -23.29
C ILE A 31 12.48 -10.65 -23.07
N TYR A 32 12.62 -9.57 -22.31
CA TYR A 32 11.60 -8.54 -22.16
C TYR A 32 12.30 -7.19 -22.17
N GLU A 33 11.77 -6.24 -22.96
CA GLU A 33 12.38 -4.94 -23.26
C GLU A 33 13.85 -5.04 -23.74
N LYS A 34 14.12 -5.99 -24.64
CA LYS A 34 15.46 -6.28 -25.22
C LYS A 34 16.52 -6.75 -24.21
N GLU A 35 16.16 -6.96 -22.95
CA GLU A 35 17.05 -7.51 -21.94
C GLU A 35 16.66 -8.94 -21.56
N LYS A 36 17.64 -9.81 -21.32
CA LYS A 36 17.46 -11.16 -20.76
C LYS A 36 17.93 -11.17 -19.30
N SER A 37 17.06 -11.59 -18.38
CA SER A 37 17.38 -11.65 -16.95
C SER A 37 17.27 -13.06 -16.40
N TYR A 38 18.25 -13.44 -15.58
CA TYR A 38 18.25 -14.67 -14.79
C TYR A 38 17.68 -14.45 -13.38
N LYS A 39 17.21 -13.23 -13.07
CA LYS A 39 16.52 -12.85 -11.84
C LYS A 39 15.08 -12.41 -12.13
N ARG A 40 14.14 -12.73 -11.25
CA ARG A 40 12.74 -12.24 -11.31
C ARG A 40 12.69 -10.70 -11.40
N ARG A 41 11.79 -10.17 -12.22
CA ARG A 41 11.64 -8.72 -12.53
C ARG A 41 10.35 -8.15 -11.96
N PHE A 42 9.28 -8.94 -11.95
CA PHE A 42 7.92 -8.50 -11.71
C PHE A 42 7.41 -8.84 -10.29
N ASP A 43 8.26 -9.35 -9.40
CA ASP A 43 7.88 -9.70 -8.02
C ASP A 43 7.21 -8.53 -7.27
N ASN A 44 7.71 -7.31 -7.50
CA ASN A 44 7.28 -6.06 -6.85
C ASN A 44 6.47 -5.12 -7.77
N GLU A 45 6.16 -5.54 -9.00
CA GLU A 45 5.42 -4.72 -9.96
C GLU A 45 3.97 -5.20 -10.07
N PHE A 46 3.03 -4.26 -10.21
CA PHE A 46 1.64 -4.58 -10.56
C PHE A 46 1.56 -4.83 -12.06
N SER A 47 1.92 -6.05 -12.46
CA SER A 47 1.89 -6.50 -13.85
C SER A 47 1.36 -7.93 -13.92
N ASP A 48 0.46 -8.20 -14.87
CA ASP A 48 -0.02 -9.56 -15.17
C ASP A 48 1.14 -10.49 -15.55
N LEU A 49 2.26 -9.93 -16.01
CA LEU A 49 3.48 -10.66 -16.31
C LEU A 49 4.10 -11.33 -15.07
N LYS A 50 3.69 -10.99 -13.85
CA LYS A 50 4.10 -11.71 -12.63
C LYS A 50 3.74 -13.19 -12.69
N VAL A 51 2.66 -13.55 -13.41
CA VAL A 51 2.25 -14.95 -13.57
C VAL A 51 3.34 -15.79 -14.24
N ILE A 52 4.13 -15.22 -15.16
CA ILE A 52 5.18 -15.95 -15.88
C ILE A 52 6.44 -16.15 -15.02
N GLU A 53 6.52 -15.48 -13.88
CA GLU A 53 7.61 -15.60 -12.90
C GLU A 53 7.22 -16.42 -11.67
N THR A 54 5.95 -16.82 -11.57
CA THR A 54 5.42 -17.63 -10.47
C THR A 54 5.65 -19.12 -10.77
N LEU A 55 6.28 -19.83 -9.82
CA LEU A 55 6.54 -21.26 -9.94
C LEU A 55 5.43 -22.06 -9.27
N HIS A 56 4.60 -22.72 -10.07
CA HIS A 56 3.63 -23.70 -9.57
C HIS A 56 4.24 -25.09 -9.58
N TYR A 57 4.30 -25.74 -8.43
CA TYR A 57 4.69 -27.14 -8.31
C TYR A 57 3.42 -27.99 -8.28
N HIS A 58 3.34 -28.99 -9.14
CA HIS A 58 2.21 -29.91 -9.15
C HIS A 58 2.72 -31.32 -8.95
N THR A 59 2.12 -32.00 -7.98
CA THR A 59 2.34 -33.42 -7.70
C THR A 59 1.01 -34.15 -7.75
N ILE A 60 1.04 -35.40 -8.23
CA ILE A 60 -0.15 -36.25 -8.33
C ILE A 60 -0.44 -36.95 -6.99
N ASN A 61 0.57 -37.09 -6.12
CA ASN A 61 0.53 -37.74 -4.81
C ASN A 61 1.29 -36.91 -3.75
N ASP A 62 1.16 -37.24 -2.46
CA ASP A 62 1.97 -36.67 -1.38
C ASP A 62 3.47 -36.97 -1.61
N SER A 63 4.16 -36.02 -2.23
CA SER A 63 5.55 -36.21 -2.63
C SER A 63 6.46 -35.80 -1.48
N SER A 64 7.22 -36.76 -0.96
CA SER A 64 8.33 -36.50 -0.02
C SER A 64 9.28 -35.39 -0.50
N TYR A 65 9.37 -35.13 -1.81
CA TYR A 65 10.12 -34.00 -2.35
C TYR A 65 9.46 -32.63 -2.04
N ILE A 66 8.13 -32.52 -2.13
CA ILE A 66 7.40 -31.29 -1.79
C ILE A 66 7.51 -31.02 -0.29
N GLU A 67 7.36 -32.04 0.56
CA GLU A 67 7.58 -31.91 2.01
C GLU A 67 9.00 -31.44 2.34
N ASN A 68 10.02 -32.08 1.75
CA ASN A 68 11.41 -31.67 1.93
C ASN A 68 11.68 -30.26 1.39
N LEU A 69 11.05 -29.87 0.29
CA LEU A 69 11.15 -28.52 -0.27
C LEU A 69 10.51 -27.48 0.64
N HIS A 70 9.33 -27.75 1.20
CA HIS A 70 8.70 -26.89 2.21
C HIS A 70 9.59 -26.76 3.46
N GLN A 71 10.18 -27.85 3.93
CA GLN A 71 11.12 -27.81 5.05
C GLN A 71 12.34 -26.95 4.71
N SER A 72 12.96 -27.15 3.53
CA SER A 72 14.10 -26.35 3.06
C SER A 72 13.75 -24.86 2.91
N LEU A 73 12.57 -24.52 2.38
CA LEU A 73 12.09 -23.14 2.25
C LEU A 73 11.80 -22.50 3.61
N THR A 74 11.29 -23.29 4.56
CA THR A 74 11.05 -22.87 5.95
C THR A 74 12.35 -22.61 6.70
N GLU A 75 13.32 -23.54 6.62
CA GLU A 75 14.69 -23.37 7.15
C GLU A 75 15.36 -22.12 6.58
N ALA A 76 15.13 -21.82 5.29
CA ALA A 76 15.63 -20.63 4.61
C ALA A 76 14.82 -19.34 4.88
N LYS A 77 13.81 -19.39 5.74
CA LYS A 77 12.89 -18.28 6.05
C LYS A 77 12.19 -17.66 4.83
N ILE A 78 12.10 -18.39 3.73
CA ILE A 78 11.43 -17.94 2.50
C ILE A 78 9.93 -18.14 2.68
N GLN A 79 9.13 -17.08 2.52
CA GLN A 79 7.68 -17.20 2.61
C GLN A 79 7.19 -18.15 1.51
N THR A 80 6.45 -19.17 1.90
CA THR A 80 5.77 -20.08 0.99
C THR A 80 4.29 -20.00 1.30
N ASN A 81 3.48 -19.80 0.27
CA ASN A 81 2.06 -20.04 0.40
C ASN A 81 1.90 -21.56 0.41
N ALA A 82 1.32 -22.12 1.46
CA ALA A 82 0.83 -23.48 1.37
C ALA A 82 -0.30 -23.50 0.32
N ASP A 83 -0.41 -24.57 -0.46
CA ASP A 83 -1.52 -24.79 -1.41
C ASP A 83 -2.90 -24.91 -0.70
N ILE A 84 -2.93 -24.79 0.63
CA ILE A 84 -4.14 -24.73 1.43
C ILE A 84 -4.50 -23.25 1.64
N SER A 85 -4.88 -22.57 0.55
CA SER A 85 -5.59 -21.30 0.65
C SER A 85 -7.08 -21.58 0.78
N GLU A 86 -7.69 -21.00 1.81
CA GLU A 86 -9.13 -21.06 1.98
C GLU A 86 -9.74 -19.88 1.24
N ILE A 87 -10.58 -20.17 0.24
CA ILE A 87 -11.35 -19.16 -0.45
C ILE A 87 -12.60 -18.88 0.39
N HIS A 88 -12.68 -17.67 0.93
CA HIS A 88 -13.85 -17.19 1.65
C HIS A 88 -14.61 -16.20 0.78
N GLU A 89 -15.93 -16.32 0.77
CA GLU A 89 -16.83 -15.44 0.03
C GLU A 89 -17.77 -14.72 1.00
N GLY A 90 -17.89 -13.40 0.85
CA GLY A 90 -18.86 -12.57 1.54
C GLY A 90 -19.93 -12.09 0.56
N LYS A 91 -21.18 -12.50 0.81
CA LYS A 91 -22.33 -12.21 -0.07
C LYS A 91 -23.14 -11.06 0.47
N VAL A 92 -23.54 -10.16 -0.41
CA VAL A 92 -24.48 -9.08 -0.07
C VAL A 92 -25.80 -9.72 0.34
N LYS A 93 -26.28 -9.41 1.54
CA LYS A 93 -27.48 -10.03 2.12
C LYS A 93 -28.72 -9.79 1.27
N ASN A 94 -29.55 -10.83 1.12
CA ASN A 94 -30.83 -10.72 0.41
C ASN A 94 -31.78 -9.70 1.04
N LYS A 95 -31.73 -9.49 2.37
CA LYS A 95 -32.50 -8.46 3.06
C LYS A 95 -32.03 -7.06 2.63
N PHE A 96 -30.72 -6.84 2.56
CA PHE A 96 -30.13 -5.57 2.12
C PHE A 96 -30.42 -5.27 0.66
N LYS A 97 -30.36 -6.26 -0.25
CA LYS A 97 -30.69 -6.06 -1.68
C LYS A 97 -32.12 -5.52 -1.93
N LYS A 98 -33.01 -5.61 -0.93
CA LYS A 98 -34.39 -5.14 -1.02
C LYS A 98 -34.58 -3.69 -0.51
N THR A 99 -33.59 -3.11 0.17
CA THR A 99 -33.67 -1.74 0.71
C THR A 99 -33.62 -0.69 -0.39
N ASP A 100 -34.11 0.51 -0.11
CA ASP A 100 -34.07 1.63 -1.05
C ASP A 100 -32.62 2.10 -1.28
N LEU A 101 -31.79 2.05 -0.24
CA LEU A 101 -30.35 2.31 -0.36
C LEU A 101 -29.67 1.44 -1.43
N PHE A 102 -29.93 0.13 -1.47
CA PHE A 102 -29.31 -0.73 -2.49
C PHE A 102 -29.85 -0.48 -3.90
N LYS A 103 -31.15 -0.24 -4.03
CA LYS A 103 -31.82 -0.07 -5.32
C LYS A 103 -31.56 1.29 -5.97
N PHE A 104 -31.56 2.35 -5.16
CA PHE A 104 -31.60 3.73 -5.63
C PHE A 104 -30.53 4.62 -5.00
N GLY A 105 -30.03 4.24 -3.82
CA GLY A 105 -29.02 5.02 -3.11
C GLY A 105 -27.70 5.11 -3.88
N LYS A 106 -26.98 6.19 -3.61
CA LYS A 106 -25.73 6.55 -4.30
C LYS A 106 -24.57 6.61 -3.31
N ILE A 107 -23.38 6.23 -3.78
CA ILE A 107 -22.10 6.54 -3.15
C ILE A 107 -21.50 7.72 -3.91
N TYR A 108 -21.08 8.73 -3.16
CA TYR A 108 -20.57 9.97 -3.70
C TYR A 108 -19.05 9.88 -3.81
N VAL A 109 -18.54 9.84 -5.05
CA VAL A 109 -17.12 9.71 -5.38
C VAL A 109 -16.64 10.98 -6.05
N ASN A 110 -15.43 11.44 -5.75
CA ASN A 110 -14.96 12.70 -6.31
C ASN A 110 -14.57 12.59 -7.78
N LYS A 111 -15.05 13.54 -8.58
CA LYS A 111 -14.71 13.69 -9.99
C LYS A 111 -13.23 13.91 -10.16
N THR A 112 -12.75 13.51 -11.34
CA THR A 112 -11.33 13.63 -11.68
C THR A 112 -11.15 14.42 -12.96
N VAL A 113 -10.07 15.21 -13.03
CA VAL A 113 -9.72 16.00 -14.21
C VAL A 113 -8.28 15.71 -14.61
N PRO A 114 -7.93 15.80 -15.91
CA PRO A 114 -6.54 15.70 -16.36
C PRO A 114 -5.66 16.75 -15.66
N THR A 115 -4.44 16.37 -15.32
CA THR A 115 -3.42 17.33 -14.85
C THR A 115 -2.89 18.17 -16.01
N THR A 116 -2.42 19.36 -15.66
CA THR A 116 -1.78 20.33 -16.56
C THR A 116 -0.34 20.55 -16.13
N ALA A 117 0.46 21.22 -16.96
CA ALA A 117 1.84 21.58 -16.62
C ALA A 117 1.96 22.38 -15.32
N GLU A 118 0.93 23.15 -14.95
CA GLU A 118 0.91 23.97 -13.74
C GLU A 118 0.76 23.16 -12.45
N ASP A 119 0.29 21.91 -12.54
CA ASP A 119 0.15 20.99 -11.41
C ASP A 119 1.48 20.39 -10.96
N TYR A 120 2.57 20.65 -11.70
CA TYR A 120 3.86 19.99 -11.55
C TYR A 120 4.98 20.98 -11.18
N LYS A 121 4.87 21.61 -10.01
CA LYS A 121 5.76 22.69 -9.55
C LYS A 121 6.87 22.25 -8.59
N ASN A 122 6.69 21.12 -7.91
CA ASN A 122 7.64 20.60 -6.93
C ASN A 122 7.66 19.06 -6.91
N LEU A 123 8.55 18.46 -6.11
CA LEU A 123 8.67 17.00 -5.97
C LEU A 123 7.43 16.35 -5.35
N GLU A 124 6.75 17.04 -4.43
CA GLU A 124 5.55 16.54 -3.77
C GLU A 124 4.41 16.31 -4.76
N ASN A 125 4.31 17.10 -5.84
CA ASN A 125 3.36 16.87 -6.93
C ASN A 125 3.56 15.51 -7.64
N TYR A 126 4.75 14.91 -7.53
CA TYR A 126 5.05 13.56 -8.01
C TYR A 126 4.99 12.50 -6.89
N SER A 127 4.42 12.82 -5.73
CA SER A 127 4.40 11.95 -4.55
C SER A 127 5.81 11.54 -4.08
N VAL A 128 6.79 12.42 -4.23
CA VAL A 128 8.17 12.23 -3.77
C VAL A 128 8.34 12.91 -2.41
N SER A 129 8.79 12.16 -1.41
CA SER A 129 9.20 12.71 -0.11
C SER A 129 10.51 13.47 -0.25
N ARG A 130 10.66 14.53 0.54
CA ARG A 130 11.93 15.27 0.67
C ARG A 130 12.98 14.51 1.46
N GLU A 131 12.54 13.59 2.32
CA GLU A 131 13.42 12.78 3.13
C GLU A 131 13.65 11.42 2.47
N TYR A 132 14.91 11.06 2.28
CA TYR A 132 15.29 9.76 1.75
C TYR A 132 16.31 9.10 2.66
N GLN A 133 15.95 7.93 3.20
CA GLN A 133 16.82 7.15 4.08
C GLN A 133 17.30 5.88 3.37
N LYS A 134 18.58 5.57 3.50
CA LYS A 134 19.17 4.34 2.95
C LYS A 134 20.19 3.71 3.89
N ASN A 135 20.07 2.41 4.09
CA ASN A 135 21.08 1.62 4.79
C ASN A 135 22.23 1.25 3.84
N LEU A 136 23.46 1.68 4.14
CA LEU A 136 24.63 1.47 3.28
C LEU A 136 25.27 0.08 3.44
N PHE A 137 25.11 -0.54 4.61
CA PHE A 137 25.75 -1.80 4.95
C PHE A 137 24.68 -2.80 5.39
N LYS A 138 23.91 -3.31 4.42
CA LYS A 138 23.10 -4.49 4.68
C LYS A 138 24.05 -5.67 4.87
N VAL A 139 23.92 -6.37 5.99
CA VAL A 139 24.64 -7.63 6.20
C VAL A 139 24.16 -8.59 5.12
N SER A 140 24.99 -8.82 4.11
CA SER A 140 24.82 -9.94 3.20
C SER A 140 25.27 -11.21 3.91
N GLU A 141 24.42 -12.23 3.97
CA GLU A 141 24.71 -13.55 4.57
C GLU A 141 25.99 -14.21 4.04
N SER A 142 26.55 -13.74 2.93
CA SER A 142 27.81 -14.22 2.35
C SER A 142 29.09 -13.84 3.12
N ASN A 143 29.03 -12.95 4.12
CA ASN A 143 30.21 -12.52 4.89
C ASN A 143 30.25 -13.07 6.32
N LEU A 144 29.65 -14.24 6.55
CA LEU A 144 29.60 -14.89 7.88
C LEU A 144 30.91 -15.59 8.31
N THR A 145 31.98 -15.51 7.53
CA THR A 145 33.29 -16.01 7.97
C THR A 145 34.11 -14.90 8.60
N LYS A 146 34.14 -14.95 9.94
CA LYS A 146 35.00 -14.22 10.90
C LYS A 146 34.44 -12.90 11.44
N GLY A 147 33.79 -13.03 12.59
CA GLY A 147 34.04 -12.12 13.72
C GLY A 147 33.21 -10.85 13.77
N ILE A 148 31.90 -10.92 13.57
CA ILE A 148 31.00 -9.79 13.84
C ILE A 148 29.66 -10.33 14.35
N LYS A 149 29.57 -10.61 15.65
CA LYS A 149 28.31 -10.80 16.38
C LYS A 149 27.90 -9.55 17.19
N ALA A 150 28.57 -8.41 16.96
CA ALA A 150 28.38 -7.18 17.74
C ALA A 150 27.92 -5.95 16.91
N ILE A 151 27.69 -6.05 15.59
CA ILE A 151 27.31 -4.88 14.74
C ILE A 151 25.79 -4.79 14.50
N THR A 152 24.98 -5.64 15.14
CA THR A 152 23.54 -5.71 14.83
C THR A 152 22.67 -4.69 15.55
N GLU A 153 23.13 -4.00 16.60
CA GLU A 153 22.28 -3.09 17.39
C GLU A 153 22.76 -1.62 17.41
N ASP A 154 24.07 -1.38 17.29
CA ASP A 154 24.62 -0.02 17.36
C ASP A 154 24.76 0.61 15.96
N ARG A 155 23.72 1.32 15.53
CA ARG A 155 23.69 2.04 14.25
C ARG A 155 23.23 3.47 14.44
N LYS A 156 23.83 4.38 13.70
CA LYS A 156 23.45 5.80 13.70
C LYS A 156 23.02 6.27 12.33
N GLU A 157 22.09 7.21 12.32
CA GLU A 157 21.69 7.94 11.13
C GLU A 157 22.59 9.16 10.94
N VAL A 158 23.10 9.35 9.72
CA VAL A 158 23.90 10.53 9.38
C VAL A 158 23.41 11.14 8.07
N LYS A 159 23.24 12.47 8.06
CA LYS A 159 22.86 13.23 6.86
C LYS A 159 24.01 13.27 5.85
N LEU A 160 23.73 12.82 4.63
CA LEU A 160 24.64 12.89 3.49
C LEU A 160 24.52 14.26 2.82
N LYS A 161 25.54 15.11 2.97
CA LYS A 161 25.59 16.39 2.24
C LYS A 161 25.73 16.17 0.74
N LEU A 162 24.73 16.63 -0.01
CA LEU A 162 24.75 16.64 -1.47
C LEU A 162 25.75 17.69 -1.95
N ASN A 163 26.90 17.25 -2.47
CA ASN A 163 27.80 18.17 -3.16
C ASN A 163 27.40 18.25 -4.65
N LYS A 164 27.51 19.45 -5.23
CA LYS A 164 27.12 19.73 -6.61
C LYS A 164 27.87 18.82 -7.63
N PRO A 165 29.18 18.54 -7.50
CA PRO A 165 29.88 17.66 -8.44
C PRO A 165 29.37 16.20 -8.46
N LEU A 166 29.11 15.58 -7.30
CA LEU A 166 28.59 14.22 -7.24
C LEU A 166 27.17 14.15 -7.78
N LEU A 167 26.33 15.14 -7.45
CA LEU A 167 24.96 15.19 -7.95
C LEU A 167 24.94 15.34 -9.48
N GLN A 168 25.76 16.23 -10.04
CA GLN A 168 25.93 16.35 -11.49
C GLN A 168 26.45 15.06 -12.13
N LYS A 169 27.41 14.37 -11.48
CA LYS A 169 27.90 13.07 -11.96
C LYS A 169 26.79 12.02 -12.00
N ALA A 170 25.96 11.94 -10.95
CA ALA A 170 24.84 11.02 -10.84
C ALA A 170 23.74 11.31 -11.89
N LEU A 171 23.35 12.58 -12.05
CA LEU A 171 22.38 13.00 -13.06
C LEU A 171 22.87 12.68 -14.49
N ARG A 172 24.16 12.90 -14.79
CA ARG A 172 24.73 12.59 -16.12
C ARG A 172 24.79 11.09 -16.41
N SER A 173 24.88 10.23 -15.40
CA SER A 173 24.87 8.79 -15.60
C SER A 173 23.49 8.23 -15.96
N ASN A 174 22.42 8.97 -15.72
CA ASN A 174 21.06 8.55 -16.05
C ASN A 174 20.48 9.42 -17.19
N PRO A 175 20.22 8.85 -18.38
CA PRO A 175 19.65 9.57 -19.52
C PRO A 175 18.34 10.30 -19.23
N PHE A 176 17.52 9.80 -18.29
CA PHE A 176 16.26 10.43 -17.91
C PHE A 176 16.43 11.88 -17.44
N PHE A 177 17.50 12.16 -16.68
CA PHE A 177 17.77 13.47 -16.11
C PHE A 177 18.50 14.43 -17.06
N ARG A 178 18.68 14.05 -18.33
CA ARG A 178 19.09 15.01 -19.36
C ARG A 178 17.98 16.03 -19.54
N TYR A 179 18.33 17.32 -19.61
CA TYR A 179 17.34 18.40 -19.61
C TYR A 179 16.24 18.24 -20.67
N SER A 180 16.60 17.86 -21.90
CA SER A 180 15.64 17.66 -22.99
C SER A 180 14.53 16.65 -22.62
N ASN A 181 14.90 15.55 -21.96
CA ASN A 181 13.95 14.53 -21.52
C ASN A 181 13.26 14.95 -20.22
N LEU A 182 14.02 15.43 -19.23
CA LEU A 182 13.46 15.84 -17.93
C LEU A 182 12.40 16.94 -18.07
N LYS A 183 12.58 17.87 -19.01
CA LYS A 183 11.64 18.97 -19.27
C LYS A 183 10.26 18.49 -19.76
N GLU A 184 10.21 17.34 -20.44
CA GLU A 184 8.94 16.73 -20.86
C GLU A 184 8.12 16.27 -19.65
N TYR A 185 8.78 15.77 -18.61
CA TYR A 185 8.11 15.28 -17.40
C TYR A 185 7.97 16.33 -16.31
N VAL A 186 8.89 17.30 -16.25
CA VAL A 186 8.93 18.35 -15.23
C VAL A 186 8.83 19.72 -15.89
N PRO A 187 7.65 20.11 -16.38
CA PRO A 187 7.49 21.28 -17.23
C PRO A 187 7.81 22.61 -16.53
N SER A 188 7.79 22.66 -15.20
CA SER A 188 8.08 23.87 -14.42
C SER A 188 9.57 24.25 -14.34
N ILE A 189 10.51 23.35 -14.63
CA ILE A 189 11.94 23.71 -14.58
C ILE A 189 12.34 24.51 -15.82
N SER A 190 13.09 25.59 -15.63
CA SER A 190 13.67 26.35 -16.74
C SER A 190 15.00 25.77 -17.22
N SER A 191 15.75 25.09 -16.34
CA SER A 191 17.04 24.49 -16.64
C SER A 191 17.34 23.31 -15.72
N ILE A 192 18.38 22.51 -16.05
CA ILE A 192 18.89 21.50 -15.12
C ILE A 192 19.43 22.13 -13.83
N GLN A 193 19.92 23.37 -13.90
CA GLN A 193 20.44 24.08 -12.75
C GLN A 193 19.31 24.41 -11.76
N THR A 194 18.14 24.77 -12.28
CA THR A 194 16.90 24.96 -11.50
C THR A 194 16.49 23.69 -10.79
N PHE A 195 16.55 22.53 -11.45
CA PHE A 195 16.22 21.23 -10.84
C PHE A 195 17.19 20.85 -9.70
N ILE A 196 18.47 21.23 -9.83
CA ILE A 196 19.52 20.94 -8.83
C ILE A 196 19.42 21.87 -7.62
N GLU A 197 19.23 23.17 -7.82
CA GLU A 197 19.39 24.19 -6.77
C GLU A 197 18.07 24.60 -6.10
N SER A 198 16.94 24.48 -6.80
CA SER A 198 15.66 24.92 -6.24
C SER A 198 15.26 24.06 -5.05
N LYS A 199 14.80 24.70 -3.97
CA LYS A 199 14.16 24.02 -2.84
C LYS A 199 12.92 23.25 -3.27
N ALA A 200 12.25 23.60 -4.37
CA ALA A 200 11.12 22.82 -4.89
C ALA A 200 11.53 21.43 -5.40
N PHE A 201 12.82 21.24 -5.73
CA PHE A 201 13.39 20.02 -6.30
C PHE A 201 14.56 19.49 -5.45
N LEU A 202 15.67 19.08 -6.09
CA LEU A 202 16.78 18.42 -5.41
C LEU A 202 17.46 19.29 -4.33
N GLY A 203 17.34 20.62 -4.44
CA GLY A 203 17.91 21.56 -3.47
C GLY A 203 17.19 21.54 -2.11
N GLY A 204 16.03 20.89 -2.02
CA GLY A 204 15.28 20.72 -0.77
C GLY A 204 15.11 19.26 -0.35
N VAL A 205 15.98 18.37 -0.82
CA VAL A 205 15.98 16.94 -0.48
C VAL A 205 17.04 16.66 0.58
N ASP A 206 16.61 16.01 1.66
CA ASP A 206 17.46 15.53 2.74
C ASP A 206 17.71 14.03 2.56
N ILE A 207 18.96 13.68 2.24
CA ILE A 207 19.39 12.28 2.15
C ILE A 207 20.11 11.89 3.43
N SER A 208 19.62 10.86 4.10
CA SER A 208 20.22 10.26 5.28
C SER A 208 20.67 8.83 5.00
N ILE A 209 21.78 8.45 5.61
CA ILE A 209 22.32 7.09 5.54
C ILE A 209 22.44 6.50 6.94
N THR A 210 22.08 5.23 7.07
CA THR A 210 22.31 4.46 8.30
C THR A 210 23.63 3.71 8.18
N ILE A 211 24.53 3.96 9.12
CA ILE A 211 25.88 3.36 9.18
C ILE A 211 26.14 2.75 10.56
N PRO A 212 27.08 1.80 10.69
CA PRO A 212 27.52 1.31 12.01
C PRO A 212 28.02 2.45 12.89
N GLU A 213 27.78 2.35 14.20
CA GLU A 213 28.08 3.43 15.16
C GLU A 213 29.58 3.76 15.21
N GLU A 214 30.44 2.77 15.03
CA GLU A 214 31.89 2.88 14.97
C GLU A 214 32.42 3.62 13.72
N MET A 215 31.58 3.80 12.69
CA MET A 215 31.97 4.45 11.44
C MET A 215 31.63 5.94 11.43
N ASP A 216 32.45 6.76 10.80
CA ASP A 216 32.20 8.18 10.57
C ASP A 216 31.75 8.42 9.12
N ILE A 217 31.02 9.51 8.87
CA ILE A 217 30.63 9.92 7.52
C ILE A 217 31.84 10.19 6.59
N ARG A 218 32.99 10.51 7.18
CA ARG A 218 34.27 10.67 6.47
C ARG A 218 34.78 9.36 5.86
N ASP A 219 34.40 8.21 6.43
CA ASP A 219 34.79 6.89 5.93
C ASP A 219 33.97 6.48 4.70
N ILE A 220 32.88 7.18 4.42
CA ILE A 220 32.02 6.91 3.27
C ILE A 220 32.67 7.43 1.99
N THR A 221 33.13 6.49 1.17
CA THR A 221 33.84 6.76 -0.08
C THR A 221 32.97 7.50 -1.10
N PRO A 222 33.55 8.30 -2.01
CA PRO A 222 32.80 8.96 -3.08
C PRO A 222 31.97 7.98 -3.93
N LYS A 223 32.46 6.75 -4.13
CA LYS A 223 31.75 5.69 -4.88
C LYS A 223 30.48 5.23 -4.15
N GLN A 224 30.54 5.05 -2.83
CA GLN A 224 29.36 4.72 -2.02
C GLN A 224 28.35 5.87 -2.02
N LYS A 225 28.81 7.12 -1.86
CA LYS A 225 27.94 8.30 -1.97
C LYS A 225 27.23 8.35 -3.32
N LEU A 226 27.96 8.12 -4.41
CA LEU A 226 27.41 8.08 -5.76
C LEU A 226 26.36 6.96 -5.93
N SER A 227 26.58 5.77 -5.35
CA SER A 227 25.58 4.69 -5.37
C SER A 227 24.31 5.03 -4.59
N VAL A 228 24.40 5.73 -3.46
CA VAL A 228 23.21 6.22 -2.74
C VAL A 228 22.42 7.19 -3.61
N LEU A 229 23.11 8.12 -4.28
CA LEU A 229 22.47 9.07 -5.19
C LEU A 229 21.82 8.39 -6.39
N ASN A 230 22.48 7.41 -7.00
CA ASN A 230 21.91 6.70 -8.15
C ASN A 230 20.65 5.93 -7.78
N ASP A 231 20.62 5.28 -6.62
CA ASP A 231 19.42 4.58 -6.14
C ASP A 231 18.29 5.56 -5.84
N TYR A 232 18.60 6.70 -5.20
CA TYR A 232 17.63 7.77 -5.00
C TYR A 232 17.07 8.28 -6.34
N LEU A 233 17.94 8.60 -7.30
CA LEU A 233 17.56 9.12 -8.61
C LEU A 233 16.75 8.11 -9.44
N SER A 234 17.06 6.81 -9.31
CA SER A 234 16.26 5.74 -9.93
C SER A 234 14.85 5.70 -9.36
N ASN A 235 14.71 5.74 -8.02
CA ASN A 235 13.41 5.82 -7.36
C ASN A 235 12.64 7.11 -7.76
N LEU A 236 13.36 8.22 -7.88
CA LEU A 236 12.81 9.50 -8.29
C LEU A 236 12.29 9.46 -9.74
N GLU A 237 13.06 8.90 -10.68
CA GLU A 237 12.63 8.70 -12.06
C GLU A 237 11.33 7.91 -12.13
N THR A 238 11.26 6.76 -11.45
CA THR A 238 10.06 5.92 -11.40
C THR A 238 8.87 6.71 -10.87
N LYS A 239 9.05 7.49 -9.80
CA LYS A 239 7.97 8.33 -9.25
C LYS A 239 7.55 9.44 -10.20
N ILE A 240 8.48 10.12 -10.88
CA ILE A 240 8.14 11.17 -11.83
C ILE A 240 7.35 10.58 -13.01
N LYS A 241 7.86 9.51 -13.64
CA LYS A 241 7.19 8.83 -14.76
C LYS A 241 5.80 8.35 -14.37
N ASN A 242 5.67 7.70 -13.21
CA ASN A 242 4.41 7.14 -12.77
C ASN A 242 3.39 8.19 -12.33
N ASN A 243 3.79 9.44 -12.06
CA ASN A 243 2.88 10.47 -11.55
C ASN A 243 2.70 11.67 -12.48
N TYR A 244 3.37 11.68 -13.63
CA TYR A 244 3.17 12.68 -14.68
C TYR A 244 1.95 12.36 -15.56
N LEU A 245 1.21 13.38 -16.00
CA LEU A 245 -0.03 13.29 -16.78
C LEU A 245 -1.11 12.38 -16.18
N LYS A 246 -1.19 12.33 -14.85
CA LYS A 246 -2.29 11.64 -14.16
C LYS A 246 -3.56 12.49 -14.18
N VAL A 247 -4.66 11.87 -13.76
CA VAL A 247 -5.84 12.62 -13.33
C VAL A 247 -5.68 13.01 -11.87
N LYS A 248 -6.14 14.22 -11.51
CA LYS A 248 -6.23 14.69 -10.13
C LYS A 248 -7.67 14.67 -9.64
N GLY A 249 -7.87 14.49 -8.33
CA GLY A 249 -9.18 14.62 -7.72
C GLY A 249 -9.65 16.06 -7.69
N THR A 250 -10.96 16.28 -7.82
CA THR A 250 -11.62 17.59 -7.63
C THR A 250 -12.38 17.60 -6.30
N PRO A 251 -12.76 18.77 -5.76
CA PRO A 251 -13.65 18.85 -4.60
C PRO A 251 -15.13 18.56 -4.95
N VAL A 252 -15.42 18.22 -6.20
CA VAL A 252 -16.78 17.93 -6.68
C VAL A 252 -17.02 16.42 -6.63
N PHE A 253 -18.07 15.99 -5.93
CA PHE A 253 -18.44 14.59 -5.76
C PHE A 253 -19.71 14.26 -6.55
N GLU A 254 -19.69 13.15 -7.29
CA GLU A 254 -20.82 12.66 -8.05
C GLU A 254 -21.36 11.36 -7.47
N GLY A 255 -22.68 11.23 -7.43
CA GLY A 255 -23.34 10.05 -6.93
C GLY A 255 -23.38 8.93 -7.96
N ILE A 256 -22.76 7.80 -7.64
CA ILE A 256 -22.80 6.55 -8.41
C ILE A 256 -23.69 5.56 -7.67
N LYS A 257 -24.56 4.83 -8.37
CA LYS A 257 -25.49 3.89 -7.71
C LYS A 257 -24.74 2.85 -6.91
N LEU A 258 -25.20 2.60 -5.68
CA LEU A 258 -24.57 1.63 -4.78
C LEU A 258 -24.51 0.23 -5.40
N SER A 259 -25.58 -0.19 -6.08
CA SER A 259 -25.68 -1.50 -6.75
C SER A 259 -24.74 -1.66 -7.95
N GLU A 260 -24.18 -0.58 -8.51
CA GLU A 260 -23.17 -0.64 -9.56
C GLU A 260 -21.76 -0.82 -8.98
N LEU A 261 -21.55 -0.47 -7.71
CA LEU A 261 -20.25 -0.48 -7.04
C LEU A 261 -20.08 -1.65 -6.07
N ILE A 262 -21.19 -2.18 -5.54
CA ILE A 262 -21.20 -3.19 -4.49
C ILE A 262 -21.89 -4.47 -4.96
N ASP A 263 -21.07 -5.51 -5.08
CA ASP A 263 -21.46 -6.89 -5.29
C ASP A 263 -20.78 -7.81 -4.27
N ASP A 264 -20.95 -9.12 -4.41
CA ASP A 264 -20.30 -10.11 -3.55
C ASP A 264 -18.76 -10.00 -3.67
N TYR A 265 -18.02 -10.46 -2.67
CA TYR A 265 -16.55 -10.40 -2.71
C TYR A 265 -15.90 -11.70 -2.26
N VAL A 266 -14.70 -11.95 -2.78
CA VAL A 266 -13.92 -13.16 -2.52
C VAL A 266 -12.56 -12.76 -1.98
N VAL A 267 -12.15 -13.41 -0.91
CA VAL A 267 -10.83 -13.23 -0.29
C VAL A 267 -10.16 -14.60 -0.20
N GLU A 268 -8.95 -14.67 -0.73
CA GLU A 268 -8.07 -15.82 -0.54
C GLU A 268 -7.32 -15.65 0.80
N VAL A 269 -7.56 -16.56 1.73
CA VAL A 269 -6.89 -16.60 3.03
C VAL A 269 -5.83 -17.68 2.99
N ASN A 270 -4.57 -17.28 2.97
CA ASN A 270 -3.45 -18.21 3.00
C ASN A 270 -3.21 -18.70 4.43
N ASN A 271 -3.25 -20.01 4.64
CA ASN A 271 -2.76 -20.62 5.87
C ASN A 271 -1.23 -20.66 5.82
N VAL A 272 -0.58 -19.58 6.24
CA VAL A 272 0.89 -19.51 6.33
C VAL A 272 1.32 -20.30 7.58
N ASN A 273 2.13 -21.35 7.40
CA ASN A 273 2.83 -22.01 8.51
C ASN A 273 3.95 -21.10 9.03
N ARG A 274 3.70 -20.17 9.97
CA ARG A 274 4.75 -19.48 10.77
C ARG A 274 4.27 -19.02 12.15
N ASP A 275 5.27 -18.86 13.02
CA ASP A 275 5.24 -18.49 14.43
C ASP A 275 4.32 -17.30 14.80
N VAL A 276 3.95 -17.30 16.08
CA VAL A 276 2.94 -16.52 16.83
C VAL A 276 2.91 -14.99 16.60
N THR A 277 3.90 -14.39 15.93
CA THR A 277 4.04 -12.93 15.81
C THR A 277 3.27 -12.27 14.67
N ASP A 278 2.78 -13.02 13.67
CA ASP A 278 2.05 -12.48 12.50
C ASP A 278 0.54 -12.83 12.50
N LEU A 279 -0.02 -13.29 13.63
CA LEU A 279 -1.43 -13.72 13.71
C LEU A 279 -2.43 -12.58 13.47
N ASP A 280 -2.06 -11.33 13.76
CA ASP A 280 -2.96 -10.16 13.70
C ASP A 280 -3.27 -9.70 12.26
N ASP A 281 -2.39 -9.98 11.30
CA ASP A 281 -2.59 -9.65 9.88
C ASP A 281 -3.38 -10.72 9.13
N GLN A 282 -3.63 -11.88 9.75
CA GLN A 282 -4.38 -12.96 9.12
C GLN A 282 -5.87 -12.61 9.04
N LYS A 283 -6.39 -12.54 7.81
CA LYS A 283 -7.83 -12.39 7.60
C LYS A 283 -8.58 -13.65 8.01
N ARG A 284 -9.68 -13.49 8.74
CA ARG A 284 -10.56 -14.60 9.16
C ARG A 284 -12.02 -14.25 8.87
N PRO A 285 -12.85 -15.24 8.51
CA PRO A 285 -14.28 -15.02 8.33
C PRO A 285 -14.97 -14.85 9.69
N LYS A 286 -15.74 -13.77 9.83
CA LYS A 286 -16.65 -13.49 10.94
C LYS A 286 -18.08 -13.50 10.43
N ASN A 287 -18.96 -14.27 11.07
CA ASN A 287 -20.36 -14.36 10.68
C ASN A 287 -21.10 -13.06 11.04
N MET A 288 -21.69 -12.42 10.05
CA MET A 288 -22.45 -11.18 10.19
C MET A 288 -23.95 -11.38 9.94
N GLY A 289 -24.43 -12.62 9.81
CA GLY A 289 -25.82 -12.94 9.46
C GLY A 289 -26.88 -12.32 10.38
N GLN A 290 -26.57 -12.13 11.67
CA GLN A 290 -27.47 -11.52 12.66
C GLN A 290 -27.37 -9.98 12.71
N HIS A 291 -26.38 -9.39 12.07
CA HIS A 291 -26.08 -7.96 12.13
C HIS A 291 -26.61 -7.25 10.88
N ASP A 292 -27.90 -6.93 10.82
CA ASP A 292 -28.54 -6.35 9.62
C ASP A 292 -27.88 -5.05 9.10
N TRP A 293 -27.25 -4.30 9.99
CA TRP A 293 -26.48 -3.08 9.68
C TRP A 293 -25.19 -3.37 8.90
N TYR A 294 -24.67 -4.61 8.90
CA TYR A 294 -23.52 -4.98 8.06
C TYR A 294 -24.02 -5.63 6.77
N ILE A 295 -23.65 -5.07 5.62
CA ILE A 295 -24.34 -5.41 4.35
C ILE A 295 -24.05 -6.83 3.82
N TYR A 296 -22.93 -7.44 4.22
CA TYR A 296 -22.52 -8.78 3.81
C TYR A 296 -22.89 -9.83 4.87
N ASP A 297 -23.07 -11.08 4.46
CA ASP A 297 -23.29 -12.21 5.38
C ASP A 297 -22.06 -12.57 6.21
N LYS A 298 -20.85 -12.28 5.70
CA LYS A 298 -19.56 -12.49 6.34
C LYS A 298 -18.64 -11.28 6.20
N ALA A 299 -17.90 -10.99 7.25
CA ALA A 299 -16.76 -10.07 7.24
C ALA A 299 -15.48 -10.90 7.18
N ILE A 300 -14.70 -10.82 6.10
CA ILE A 300 -13.42 -11.52 5.98
C ILE A 300 -12.30 -10.51 6.23
N VAL A 301 -11.87 -10.44 7.48
CA VAL A 301 -11.15 -9.28 8.04
C VAL A 301 -9.99 -9.69 8.93
N ASN A 302 -8.97 -8.84 9.05
CA ASN A 302 -7.87 -9.04 10.00
C ASN A 302 -8.27 -8.65 11.43
N GLY A 303 -7.34 -8.78 12.39
CA GLY A 303 -7.61 -8.48 13.80
C GLY A 303 -8.10 -7.04 14.03
N LEU A 304 -7.40 -6.07 13.45
CA LEU A 304 -7.72 -4.65 13.62
C LEU A 304 -9.05 -4.23 12.96
N GLU A 305 -9.34 -4.76 11.78
CA GLU A 305 -10.62 -4.58 11.09
C GLU A 305 -11.78 -5.23 11.87
N SER A 306 -11.56 -6.42 12.47
CA SER A 306 -12.56 -7.06 13.33
C SER A 306 -12.84 -6.23 14.57
N ASP A 307 -11.79 -5.72 15.22
CA ASP A 307 -11.86 -4.82 16.37
C ASP A 307 -12.69 -3.55 16.07
N LEU A 308 -12.51 -2.96 14.87
CA LEU A 308 -13.30 -1.82 14.43
C LEU A 308 -14.79 -2.18 14.27
N ILE A 309 -15.09 -3.34 13.68
CA ILE A 309 -16.46 -3.83 13.54
C ILE A 309 -17.11 -4.01 14.92
N ASP A 310 -16.38 -4.56 15.89
CA ASP A 310 -16.87 -4.73 17.26
C ASP A 310 -17.10 -3.39 17.97
N LEU A 311 -16.23 -2.41 17.74
CA LEU A 311 -16.44 -1.04 18.23
C LEU A 311 -17.74 -0.45 17.68
N ILE A 312 -17.94 -0.51 16.36
CA ILE A 312 -19.15 0.03 15.71
C ILE A 312 -20.39 -0.71 16.20
N ASN A 313 -20.31 -2.03 16.40
CA ASN A 313 -21.41 -2.81 16.96
C ASN A 313 -21.82 -2.32 18.35
N ASN A 314 -20.85 -2.01 19.22
CA ASN A 314 -21.12 -1.49 20.56
C ASN A 314 -21.76 -0.09 20.54
N MET A 315 -21.61 0.66 19.45
CA MET A 315 -22.20 2.00 19.26
C MET A 315 -23.50 1.96 18.44
N MET A 316 -23.94 0.77 18.02
CA MET A 316 -25.03 0.61 17.07
C MET A 316 -26.38 1.04 17.64
N GLU A 317 -26.62 0.80 18.93
CA GLU A 317 -27.85 1.21 19.61
C GLU A 317 -28.01 2.74 19.57
N ASP A 318 -26.96 3.48 19.93
CA ASP A 318 -26.95 4.95 19.88
C ASP A 318 -27.12 5.47 18.44
N LEU A 319 -26.44 4.85 17.47
CA LEU A 319 -26.56 5.21 16.06
C LEU A 319 -27.99 4.98 15.54
N GLN A 320 -28.60 3.84 15.85
CA GLN A 320 -29.96 3.50 15.42
C GLN A 320 -31.03 4.33 16.12
N ASN A 321 -30.75 4.86 17.31
CA ASN A 321 -31.63 5.82 17.98
C ASN A 321 -31.61 7.20 17.30
N LYS A 322 -30.50 7.56 16.66
CA LYS A 322 -30.30 8.87 16.02
C LYS A 322 -30.60 8.89 14.52
N TYR A 323 -30.28 7.82 13.81
CA TYR A 323 -30.38 7.71 12.36
C TYR A 323 -31.40 6.64 11.95
N GLU A 324 -32.24 6.95 10.96
CA GLU A 324 -33.27 6.05 10.43
C GLU A 324 -32.66 4.85 9.69
N GLU A 325 -31.55 5.06 9.00
CA GLU A 325 -30.81 4.00 8.31
C GLU A 325 -29.32 4.04 8.71
N VAL A 326 -28.77 2.88 9.09
CA VAL A 326 -27.37 2.72 9.48
C VAL A 326 -26.80 1.47 8.82
N TYR A 327 -25.80 1.64 7.95
CA TYR A 327 -25.14 0.53 7.27
C TYR A 327 -23.62 0.67 7.22
N LEU A 328 -22.90 -0.36 7.65
CA LEU A 328 -21.46 -0.48 7.45
C LEU A 328 -21.16 -1.27 6.18
N ILE A 329 -20.43 -0.63 5.27
CA ILE A 329 -20.08 -1.13 3.95
C ILE A 329 -18.58 -1.37 3.94
N ARG A 330 -18.15 -2.64 3.83
CA ARG A 330 -16.76 -2.96 3.55
C ARG A 330 -16.45 -2.65 2.09
N ASN A 331 -15.43 -1.84 1.86
CA ASN A 331 -14.97 -1.47 0.53
C ASN A 331 -13.78 -2.35 0.15
N GLU A 332 -14.06 -3.50 -0.46
CA GLU A 332 -13.02 -4.41 -0.92
C GLU A 332 -12.42 -3.96 -2.26
N ARG A 333 -11.79 -2.78 -2.25
CA ARG A 333 -11.14 -2.08 -3.39
C ARG A 333 -12.06 -1.70 -4.55
N LYS A 334 -13.38 -1.69 -4.33
CA LYS A 334 -14.39 -1.39 -5.35
C LYS A 334 -14.57 0.11 -5.57
N ILE A 335 -14.49 0.88 -4.49
CA ILE A 335 -14.72 2.32 -4.48
C ILE A 335 -13.39 3.04 -4.30
N LYS A 336 -13.05 3.90 -5.26
CA LYS A 336 -11.79 4.63 -5.28
C LYS A 336 -12.03 6.13 -5.30
N PHE A 337 -11.39 6.81 -4.37
CA PHE A 337 -11.32 8.26 -4.27
C PHE A 337 -9.96 8.75 -4.74
N ARG A 338 -9.87 10.03 -5.05
CA ARG A 338 -8.60 10.70 -5.32
C ARG A 338 -8.44 11.90 -4.42
N GLU A 339 -7.22 12.14 -4.01
CA GLU A 339 -6.90 13.34 -3.25
C GLU A 339 -7.35 14.61 -4.01
N ILE A 340 -8.02 15.53 -3.32
CA ILE A 340 -8.45 16.79 -3.92
C ILE A 340 -7.21 17.60 -4.30
N ASN A 341 -7.14 18.03 -5.55
CA ASN A 341 -5.97 18.68 -6.16
C ASN A 341 -4.69 17.82 -6.17
N GLY A 342 -4.82 16.51 -5.88
CA GLY A 342 -3.72 15.55 -5.87
C GLY A 342 -3.97 14.38 -6.83
N THR A 343 -2.89 13.68 -7.19
CA THR A 343 -2.95 12.52 -8.12
C THR A 343 -3.03 11.18 -7.38
N ARG A 344 -2.90 11.20 -6.05
CA ARG A 344 -2.91 10.02 -5.18
C ARG A 344 -4.31 9.43 -5.11
N GLY A 345 -4.40 8.11 -5.22
CA GLY A 345 -5.64 7.36 -5.11
C GLY A 345 -5.79 6.76 -3.71
N PHE A 346 -7.00 6.79 -3.19
CA PHE A 346 -7.38 6.27 -1.88
C PHE A 346 -8.58 5.33 -2.02
N MET A 347 -8.55 4.20 -1.33
CA MET A 347 -9.68 3.28 -1.22
C MET A 347 -9.84 3.04 0.29
N PRO A 348 -10.83 3.67 0.96
CA PRO A 348 -11.05 3.43 2.38
C PRO A 348 -11.41 1.97 2.62
N ASP A 349 -11.04 1.37 3.73
CA ASP A 349 -11.43 -0.02 4.03
C ASP A 349 -12.94 -0.15 4.29
N PHE A 350 -13.56 0.86 4.90
CA PHE A 350 -14.99 0.90 5.19
C PHE A 350 -15.62 2.26 4.86
N LEU A 351 -16.89 2.21 4.50
CA LEU A 351 -17.80 3.35 4.47
C LEU A 351 -18.94 3.09 5.44
N LEU A 352 -19.20 4.02 6.36
CA LEU A 352 -20.38 3.99 7.22
C LEU A 352 -21.42 4.94 6.60
N TYR A 353 -22.54 4.37 6.17
CA TYR A 353 -23.68 5.08 5.66
C TYR A 353 -24.66 5.35 6.80
N LEU A 354 -25.03 6.61 7.00
CA LEU A 354 -26.04 7.04 7.97
C LEU A 354 -27.07 7.91 7.25
N LYS A 355 -28.33 7.84 7.66
CA LYS A 355 -29.36 8.73 7.13
C LYS A 355 -30.30 9.16 8.24
N ASP A 356 -30.49 10.48 8.36
CA ASP A 356 -31.54 11.09 9.16
C ASP A 356 -32.56 11.78 8.24
N ASN A 357 -33.56 12.43 8.83
CA ASN A 357 -34.66 13.07 8.12
C ASN A 357 -34.21 14.25 7.23
N LYS A 358 -32.98 14.74 7.42
CA LYS A 358 -32.45 15.93 6.76
C LYS A 358 -31.26 15.62 5.86
N TYR A 359 -30.36 14.73 6.29
CA TYR A 359 -29.09 14.45 5.63
C TYR A 359 -28.81 12.96 5.48
N THR A 360 -28.15 12.62 4.38
CA THR A 360 -27.42 11.37 4.18
C THR A 360 -25.94 11.62 4.46
N TYR A 361 -25.32 10.80 5.31
CA TYR A 361 -23.90 10.88 5.64
C TYR A 361 -23.15 9.70 5.02
N GLN A 362 -22.07 10.02 4.33
CA GLN A 362 -21.08 9.05 3.88
C GLN A 362 -19.80 9.26 4.70
N VAL A 363 -19.60 8.36 5.66
CA VAL A 363 -18.48 8.43 6.61
C VAL A 363 -17.34 7.53 6.15
N PHE A 364 -16.14 8.07 6.05
CA PHE A 364 -14.93 7.33 5.69
C PHE A 364 -14.28 6.76 6.96
N VAL A 365 -14.05 5.43 6.97
CA VAL A 365 -13.48 4.74 8.13
C VAL A 365 -12.32 3.84 7.67
N GLU A 366 -11.15 4.06 8.26
CA GLU A 366 -9.92 3.33 7.93
C GLU A 366 -9.21 2.85 9.20
N PRO A 367 -9.12 1.53 9.44
CA PRO A 367 -8.23 0.95 10.42
C PRO A 367 -6.76 0.98 9.93
N LYS A 368 -5.83 1.31 10.83
CA LYS A 368 -4.40 1.39 10.55
C LYS A 368 -3.52 0.92 11.70
N GLY A 369 -2.65 -0.06 11.42
CA GLY A 369 -1.62 -0.49 12.35
C GLY A 369 -0.53 0.58 12.52
N GLN A 370 0.05 0.68 13.72
CA GLN A 370 1.00 1.74 14.07
C GLN A 370 2.15 1.92 13.06
N HIS A 371 2.69 0.81 12.57
CA HIS A 371 3.84 0.79 11.66
C HIS A 371 3.55 1.42 10.27
N LEU A 372 2.28 1.60 9.89
CA LEU A 372 1.87 2.18 8.60
C LEU A 372 1.42 3.64 8.70
N LEU A 373 1.25 4.17 9.91
CA LEU A 373 0.71 5.52 10.13
C LEU A 373 1.51 6.61 9.43
N LEU A 374 2.85 6.54 9.47
CA LEU A 374 3.71 7.56 8.86
C LEU A 374 3.59 7.59 7.33
N ASN A 375 3.50 6.41 6.69
CA ASN A 375 3.41 6.30 5.24
C ASN A 375 2.04 6.76 4.71
N ASP A 376 0.98 6.50 5.48
CA ASP A 376 -0.41 6.74 5.08
C ASP A 376 -1.03 8.00 5.70
N LYS A 377 -0.25 8.82 6.43
CA LYS A 377 -0.69 10.08 7.06
C LYS A 377 -1.49 10.99 6.12
N TRP A 378 -1.12 11.01 4.84
CA TRP A 378 -1.81 11.84 3.85
C TRP A 378 -3.27 11.41 3.60
N LYS A 379 -3.61 10.12 3.80
CA LYS A 379 -4.99 9.64 3.66
C LYS A 379 -5.86 10.14 4.81
N GLU A 380 -5.32 10.12 6.03
CA GLU A 380 -5.98 10.73 7.20
C GLU A 380 -6.18 12.23 6.98
N GLN A 381 -5.17 12.94 6.50
CA GLN A 381 -5.28 14.36 6.14
C GLN A 381 -6.36 14.61 5.07
N PHE A 382 -6.43 13.75 4.04
CA PHE A 382 -7.49 13.82 3.04
C PHE A 382 -8.87 13.64 3.67
N MET A 383 -9.08 12.60 4.49
CA MET A 383 -10.35 12.34 5.15
C MET A 383 -10.75 13.50 6.06
N LEU A 384 -9.88 13.93 6.97
CA LEU A 384 -10.14 15.03 7.88
C LEU A 384 -10.42 16.35 7.13
N SER A 385 -9.76 16.58 5.99
CA SER A 385 -10.02 17.77 5.18
C SER A 385 -11.44 17.82 4.62
N LEU A 386 -12.16 16.69 4.53
CA LEU A 386 -13.56 16.68 4.09
C LEU A 386 -14.49 17.41 5.06
N ASN A 387 -14.12 17.48 6.34
CA ASN A 387 -14.94 18.10 7.37
C ASN A 387 -14.73 19.62 7.47
N GLU A 388 -13.62 20.13 6.95
CA GLU A 388 -13.17 21.53 7.12
C GLU A 388 -13.31 22.35 5.83
N ARG A 389 -13.48 21.70 4.68
CA ARG A 389 -13.47 22.36 3.37
C ARG A 389 -14.84 22.88 2.99
N ASP A 390 -14.91 24.20 2.82
CA ASP A 390 -16.11 24.88 2.32
C ASP A 390 -16.29 24.77 0.79
N ASP A 391 -15.26 24.32 0.06
CA ASP A 391 -15.28 24.20 -1.41
C ASP A 391 -15.79 22.84 -1.91
N ILE A 392 -16.25 21.97 -1.01
CA ILE A 392 -16.81 20.66 -1.37
C ILE A 392 -18.20 20.83 -1.96
N GLU A 393 -18.38 20.34 -3.18
CA GLU A 393 -19.66 20.31 -3.87
C GLU A 393 -20.10 18.87 -4.06
N VAL A 394 -21.24 18.48 -3.49
CA VAL A 394 -21.82 17.16 -3.73
C VAL A 394 -22.96 17.30 -4.72
N LEU A 395 -22.82 16.68 -5.89
CA LEU A 395 -23.83 16.66 -6.96
C LEU A 395 -24.93 15.63 -6.60
N ALA A 396 -25.65 15.96 -5.55
CA ALA A 396 -26.73 15.18 -4.96
C ALA A 396 -28.05 15.88 -5.25
N GLU A 397 -28.47 15.88 -6.52
CA GLU A 397 -29.70 16.50 -7.08
C GLU A 397 -30.68 17.07 -6.04
N ASP A 398 -31.41 16.18 -5.34
CA ASP A 398 -32.42 16.51 -4.32
C ASP A 398 -32.07 15.96 -2.91
N GLU A 399 -30.84 15.50 -2.69
CA GLU A 399 -30.40 14.90 -1.42
C GLU A 399 -29.40 15.82 -0.71
N ASN A 400 -29.64 16.14 0.57
CA ASN A 400 -28.59 16.80 1.35
C ASN A 400 -27.57 15.76 1.81
N VAL A 401 -26.39 15.78 1.21
CA VAL A 401 -25.35 14.79 1.50
C VAL A 401 -24.19 15.44 2.24
N ARG A 402 -23.70 14.75 3.28
CA ARG A 402 -22.53 15.12 4.05
C ARG A 402 -21.46 14.05 3.93
N LEU A 403 -20.27 14.47 3.51
CA LEU A 403 -19.08 13.62 3.53
C LEU A 403 -18.37 13.86 4.86
N VAL A 404 -18.09 12.80 5.60
CA VAL A 404 -17.43 12.91 6.91
C VAL A 404 -16.21 12.01 6.94
N GLY A 405 -15.03 12.58 7.12
CA GLY A 405 -13.81 11.80 7.34
C GLY A 405 -13.49 11.65 8.82
N LEU A 406 -13.15 10.44 9.25
CA LEU A 406 -12.65 10.22 10.61
C LEU A 406 -11.11 10.13 10.62
N CYS A 407 -10.51 10.31 11.79
CA CYS A 407 -9.11 9.93 11.99
C CYS A 407 -8.95 8.41 11.89
N PHE A 408 -7.71 7.92 11.81
CA PHE A 408 -7.46 6.49 11.72
C PHE A 408 -7.85 5.76 13.01
N TYR A 409 -8.52 4.61 12.85
CA TYR A 409 -8.69 3.67 13.94
C TYR A 409 -7.42 2.84 14.11
N SER A 410 -6.84 2.75 15.30
CA SER A 410 -5.58 2.05 15.54
C SER A 410 -5.65 1.11 16.75
N ASP A 411 -4.74 0.15 16.76
CA ASP A 411 -4.35 -0.70 17.89
C ASP A 411 -3.74 0.10 19.06
N ASP A 412 -3.23 1.32 18.82
CA ASP A 412 -2.82 2.23 19.89
C ASP A 412 -4.02 2.70 20.74
N SER A 413 -3.89 2.59 22.06
CA SER A 413 -4.97 2.93 23.00
C SER A 413 -5.33 4.43 23.00
N THR A 414 -4.33 5.31 22.79
CA THR A 414 -4.54 6.76 22.75
C THR A 414 -5.28 7.15 21.48
N LYS A 415 -4.82 6.66 20.32
CA LYS A 415 -5.50 6.88 19.04
C LYS A 415 -6.90 6.26 18.99
N ARG A 416 -7.08 5.09 19.60
CA ARG A 416 -8.40 4.47 19.74
C ARG A 416 -9.36 5.34 20.53
N LYS A 417 -8.88 6.02 21.58
CA LYS A 417 -9.68 6.97 22.35
C LYS A 417 -10.00 8.23 21.54
N GLU A 418 -9.00 8.80 20.87
CA GLU A 418 -9.16 9.95 19.97
C GLU A 418 -10.19 9.66 18.87
N PHE A 419 -10.13 8.47 18.25
CA PHE A 419 -11.11 8.03 17.28
C PHE A 419 -12.54 8.03 17.83
N LYS A 420 -12.76 7.49 19.04
CA LYS A 420 -14.10 7.47 19.66
C LYS A 420 -14.60 8.86 20.00
N GLU A 421 -13.73 9.72 20.56
CA GLU A 421 -14.07 11.10 20.89
C GLU A 421 -14.45 11.88 19.61
N TYR A 422 -13.66 11.71 18.54
CA TYR A 422 -13.93 12.34 17.25
C TYR A 422 -15.20 11.80 16.60
N PHE A 423 -15.41 10.48 16.61
CA PHE A 423 -16.63 9.84 16.12
C PHE A 423 -17.86 10.41 16.83
N ASN A 424 -17.85 10.48 18.16
CA ASN A 424 -18.98 11.00 18.94
C ASN A 424 -19.19 12.50 18.71
N LYS A 425 -18.12 13.27 18.49
CA LYS A 425 -18.24 14.70 18.19
C LYS A 425 -18.90 14.96 16.85
N GLU A 426 -18.51 14.20 15.82
CA GLU A 426 -18.99 14.43 14.44
C GLU A 426 -20.32 13.73 14.15
N LEU A 427 -20.57 12.58 14.79
CA LEU A 427 -21.70 11.68 14.47
C LEU A 427 -22.60 11.36 15.66
N GLY A 428 -22.15 11.59 16.90
CA GLY A 428 -22.88 11.28 18.15
C GLY A 428 -23.92 12.32 18.56
#